data_AF-A0A2H0CFD5-F1
#
_entry.id   AF-A0A2H0CFD5-F1
#
_cell.length_a   1.000
_cell.length_b   1.000
_cell.length_c   1.000
_cell.angle_alpha   90.00
_cell.angle_beta   90.00
_cell.angle_gamma   90.00
#
_symmetry.space_group_name_H-M   'P 1'
#
loop_
_entity.id
_entity.type
_entity.pdbx_description
1 polymer ?
#
loop_
_entity_poly.entity_id
_entity_poly.type
_entity_poly.pdbx_seq_one_letter_code
_entity_poly.pdbx_strand_id
1 'polypeptide(L)'
;MIFRKILFLLSMPFAFLYFIIIFVRNMFYNFNIFKKHKISAKVISVGNITWGGTGKTPVVAFIAELVSRKNRRPAILIRGYGNDESELLPKLTSKVPVLTGKDRVKTGLEAIANHLSDTLILDDGFQYRRLARDLDIVCLDATGPFGNGWIIPAGSLREGPGSLKRADVFLITKSDLVSDKNRLEKLEKKLKAINPRALIAKAIHRPLYFYRFASNDLIPDRRSGIESGIEFEKVNIGELQKKELVLVSAIGSPECFEKTILRLGLKINKHFIFRDHHLYTKNDITQIEDYCKKNQLDTVIVTEKDAVKLKGQKYLALKVRLEIIKNEDGFYNRLFGIYNS
;
A
#
# COMPACT_ATOMS: atom_id res chain seq x y z
N MET A 1 -7.87 -28.07 -12.10
CA MET A 1 -8.70 -27.76 -10.91
C MET A 1 -8.39 -28.66 -9.71
N ILE A 2 -8.14 -29.96 -9.90
CA ILE A 2 -7.83 -30.94 -8.84
C ILE A 2 -6.52 -30.60 -8.09
N PHE A 3 -5.43 -30.30 -8.80
CA PHE A 3 -4.13 -29.96 -8.19
C PHE A 3 -4.20 -28.80 -7.18
N ARG A 4 -4.92 -27.72 -7.51
CA ARG A 4 -5.12 -26.58 -6.59
C ARG A 4 -5.89 -26.96 -5.33
N LYS A 5 -6.88 -27.86 -5.44
CA LYS A 5 -7.64 -28.36 -4.28
C LYS A 5 -6.77 -29.23 -3.37
N ILE A 6 -5.95 -30.11 -3.96
CA ILE A 6 -5.00 -30.95 -3.21
C ILE A 6 -4.00 -30.06 -2.47
N LEU A 7 -3.39 -29.09 -3.15
CA LEU A 7 -2.43 -28.16 -2.52
C LEU A 7 -3.07 -27.36 -1.38
N PHE A 8 -4.31 -26.89 -1.57
CA PHE A 8 -5.07 -26.22 -0.53
C PHE A 8 -5.28 -27.13 0.69
N LEU A 9 -5.73 -28.38 0.50
CA LEU A 9 -5.93 -29.33 1.60
C LEU A 9 -4.61 -29.64 2.34
N LEU A 10 -3.51 -29.83 1.60
CA LEU A 10 -2.19 -30.04 2.20
C LEU A 10 -1.67 -28.83 2.98
N SER A 11 -2.09 -27.62 2.62
CA SER A 11 -1.70 -26.39 3.33
C SER A 11 -2.46 -26.12 4.64
N MET A 12 -3.58 -26.81 4.86
CA MET A 12 -4.47 -26.58 6.02
C MET A 12 -3.81 -26.85 7.39
N PRO A 13 -3.08 -27.96 7.60
CA PRO A 13 -2.39 -28.19 8.88
C PRO A 13 -1.37 -27.10 9.20
N PHE A 14 -0.64 -26.61 8.19
CA PHE A 14 0.31 -25.52 8.35
C PHE A 14 -0.39 -24.19 8.66
N ALA A 15 -1.54 -23.93 8.03
CA ALA A 15 -2.33 -22.73 8.32
C ALA A 15 -2.89 -22.75 9.75
N PHE A 16 -3.31 -23.93 10.22
CA PHE A 16 -3.75 -24.12 11.60
C PHE A 16 -2.61 -23.92 12.61
N LEU A 17 -1.44 -24.52 12.36
CA LEU A 17 -0.26 -24.31 13.20
C LEU A 17 0.15 -22.83 13.24
N TYR A 18 0.19 -22.17 12.08
CA TYR A 18 0.48 -20.73 12.00
C TYR A 18 -0.55 -19.91 12.78
N PHE A 19 -1.85 -20.24 12.66
CA PHE A 19 -2.90 -19.60 13.44
C PHE A 19 -2.65 -19.72 14.94
N ILE A 20 -2.31 -20.91 15.45
CA ILE A 20 -1.99 -21.12 16.87
C ILE A 20 -0.82 -20.23 17.30
N ILE A 21 0.27 -20.21 16.53
CA ILE A 21 1.45 -19.38 16.84
C ILE A 21 1.07 -17.90 16.94
N ILE A 22 0.30 -17.38 15.98
CA ILE A 22 -0.16 -16.00 15.97
C ILE A 22 -1.14 -15.71 17.10
N PHE A 23 -2.04 -16.65 17.40
CA PHE A 23 -3.00 -16.55 18.48
C PHE A 23 -2.30 -16.45 19.83
N VAL A 24 -1.38 -17.36 20.13
CA VAL A 24 -0.57 -17.36 21.37
C VAL A 24 0.27 -16.08 21.46
N ARG A 25 0.95 -15.68 20.38
CA ARG A 25 1.69 -14.40 20.34
C ARG A 25 0.77 -13.23 20.68
N ASN A 26 -0.44 -13.21 20.13
CA ASN A 26 -1.39 -12.14 20.37
C ASN A 26 -1.93 -12.15 21.81
N MET A 27 -2.10 -13.32 22.42
CA MET A 27 -2.43 -13.45 23.84
C MET A 27 -1.31 -12.87 24.71
N PHE A 28 -0.05 -13.20 24.44
CA PHE A 28 1.08 -12.64 25.21
C PHE A 28 1.15 -11.11 25.17
N TYR A 29 0.82 -10.49 24.04
CA TYR A 29 0.69 -9.03 23.98
C TYR A 29 -0.58 -8.50 24.67
N ASN A 30 -1.68 -9.27 24.72
CA ASN A 30 -2.92 -8.85 25.38
C ASN A 30 -2.77 -8.90 26.91
N PHE A 31 -2.11 -9.93 27.43
CA PHE A 31 -1.79 -10.08 28.86
C PHE A 31 -0.53 -9.31 29.30
N ASN A 32 0.03 -8.46 28.42
CA ASN A 32 1.24 -7.66 28.67
C ASN A 32 2.47 -8.49 29.10
N ILE A 33 2.51 -9.77 28.76
CA ILE A 33 3.69 -10.65 28.94
C ILE A 33 4.82 -10.17 28.01
N PHE A 34 4.48 -9.81 26.77
CA PHE A 34 5.42 -9.16 25.86
C PHE A 34 5.43 -7.64 26.04
N LYS A 35 6.63 -7.09 26.19
CA LYS A 35 6.86 -5.65 26.40
C LYS A 35 6.44 -4.85 25.16
N LYS A 36 5.60 -3.83 25.38
CA LYS A 36 5.30 -2.78 24.42
C LYS A 36 6.15 -1.57 24.78
N HIS A 37 6.95 -1.08 23.83
CA HIS A 37 7.75 0.11 24.02
C HIS A 37 6.90 1.34 23.69
N LYS A 38 6.74 2.24 24.66
CA LYS A 38 6.20 3.59 24.42
C LYS A 38 7.38 4.54 24.18
N ILE A 39 7.20 5.46 23.26
CA ILE A 39 8.19 6.49 22.89
C ILE A 39 7.50 7.87 22.93
N SER A 40 8.28 8.95 22.90
CA SER A 40 7.77 10.31 23.10
C SER A 40 6.96 10.85 21.92
N ALA A 41 7.28 10.43 20.69
CA ALA A 41 6.50 10.79 19.50
C ALA A 41 5.12 10.11 19.50
N LYS A 42 4.14 10.72 18.81
CA LYS A 42 2.86 10.07 18.50
C LYS A 42 3.04 9.03 17.41
N VAL A 43 2.31 7.93 17.48
CA VAL A 43 2.63 6.72 16.71
C VAL A 43 1.40 6.20 15.97
N ILE A 44 1.36 6.38 14.64
CA ILE A 44 0.24 6.01 13.75
C ILE A 44 0.60 4.76 12.93
N SER A 45 -0.12 3.66 13.15
CA SER A 45 0.05 2.41 12.39
C SER A 45 -0.80 2.46 11.13
N VAL A 46 -0.22 2.13 9.99
CA VAL A 46 -0.98 1.79 8.78
C VAL A 46 -0.68 0.35 8.44
N GLY A 47 -1.69 -0.51 8.44
CA GLY A 47 -1.49 -1.93 8.15
C GLY A 47 -2.68 -2.58 7.48
N ASN A 48 -2.63 -3.89 7.36
CA ASN A 48 -3.73 -4.71 6.87
C ASN A 48 -3.71 -6.06 7.61
N ILE A 49 -4.66 -6.94 7.31
CA ILE A 49 -4.65 -8.33 7.78
C ILE A 49 -4.42 -9.37 6.67
N THR A 50 -4.19 -8.94 5.43
CA THR A 50 -4.01 -9.83 4.26
C THR A 50 -2.65 -9.63 3.58
N TRP A 51 -2.05 -10.71 3.10
CA TRP A 51 -0.97 -10.66 2.12
C TRP A 51 -1.54 -10.20 0.78
N GLY A 52 -0.89 -9.22 0.17
CA GLY A 52 -1.31 -8.59 -1.10
C GLY A 52 -1.45 -7.07 -1.03
N GLY A 53 -1.73 -6.48 -2.20
CA GLY A 53 -1.76 -5.03 -2.43
C GLY A 53 -3.02 -4.34 -1.94
N THR A 54 -3.14 -4.11 -0.63
CA THR A 54 -4.30 -3.41 -0.03
C THR A 54 -4.28 -1.88 -0.13
N GLY A 55 -3.36 -1.32 -0.93
CA GLY A 55 -3.23 0.12 -1.12
C GLY A 55 -2.64 0.88 0.09
N LYS A 56 -1.80 0.23 0.90
CA LYS A 56 -1.20 0.85 2.11
C LYS A 56 -0.23 1.99 1.76
N THR A 57 0.65 1.79 0.78
CA THR A 57 1.71 2.76 0.45
C THR A 57 1.15 4.15 0.09
N PRO A 58 0.09 4.27 -0.75
CA PRO A 58 -0.59 5.56 -0.94
C PRO A 58 -1.24 6.12 0.32
N VAL A 59 -1.72 5.27 1.23
CA VAL A 59 -2.32 5.70 2.51
C VAL A 59 -1.26 6.25 3.46
N VAL A 60 -0.10 5.61 3.56
CA VAL A 60 1.05 6.08 4.33
C VAL A 60 1.50 7.45 3.81
N ALA A 61 1.67 7.58 2.48
CA ALA A 61 2.07 8.84 1.87
C ALA A 61 1.05 9.95 2.12
N PHE A 62 -0.25 9.65 1.95
CA PHE A 62 -1.34 10.59 2.22
C PHE A 62 -1.35 11.07 3.68
N ILE A 63 -1.25 10.15 4.65
CA ILE A 63 -1.22 10.52 6.08
C ILE A 63 0.01 11.35 6.40
N ALA A 64 1.18 10.99 5.87
CA ALA A 64 2.41 11.73 6.09
C ALA A 64 2.31 13.17 5.58
N GLU A 65 1.73 13.36 4.40
CA GLU A 65 1.50 14.70 3.85
C GLU A 65 0.48 15.50 4.67
N LEU A 66 -0.63 14.89 5.09
CA LEU A 66 -1.62 15.54 5.95
C LEU A 66 -1.05 15.99 7.30
N VAL A 67 -0.26 15.13 7.93
CA VAL A 67 0.40 15.42 9.21
C VAL A 67 1.42 16.55 9.01
N SER A 68 2.23 16.49 7.95
CA SER A 68 3.18 17.55 7.61
C SER A 68 2.50 18.90 7.37
N ARG A 69 1.36 18.93 6.66
CA ARG A 69 0.55 20.15 6.43
C ARG A 69 -0.05 20.75 7.70
N LYS A 70 -0.13 20.00 8.80
CA LYS A 70 -0.55 20.49 10.12
C LYS A 70 0.64 20.90 11.00
N ASN A 71 1.76 21.27 10.38
CA ASN A 71 2.99 21.71 11.05
C ASN A 71 3.57 20.69 12.04
N ARG A 72 3.32 19.40 11.79
CA ARG A 72 3.96 18.29 12.51
C ARG A 72 5.16 17.79 11.71
N ARG A 73 6.02 17.02 12.37
CA ARG A 73 7.26 16.46 11.80
C ARG A 73 7.11 14.94 11.72
N PRO A 74 6.38 14.42 10.71
CA PRO A 74 6.25 12.98 10.55
C PRO A 74 7.56 12.35 10.10
N ALA A 75 7.78 11.09 10.47
CA ALA A 75 8.72 10.18 9.82
C ALA A 75 8.04 8.84 9.54
N ILE A 76 8.34 8.26 8.38
CA ILE A 76 7.80 6.97 7.96
C ILE A 76 8.82 5.89 8.33
N LEU A 77 8.37 4.86 9.06
CA LEU A 77 9.18 3.70 9.39
C LEU A 77 8.73 2.51 8.54
N ILE A 78 9.65 1.95 7.76
CA ILE A 78 9.37 0.81 6.90
C ILE A 78 10.17 -0.43 7.30
N ARG A 79 9.67 -1.60 6.87
CA ARG A 79 10.27 -2.85 7.31
C ARG A 79 11.65 -3.13 6.69
N GLY A 80 11.79 -2.77 5.41
CA GLY A 80 12.89 -3.16 4.54
C GLY A 80 12.68 -4.53 3.87
N TYR A 81 11.44 -4.89 3.52
CA TYR A 81 11.15 -6.05 2.66
C TYR A 81 10.82 -5.54 1.27
N GLY A 82 11.61 -5.93 0.26
CA GLY A 82 11.52 -5.38 -1.10
C GLY A 82 12.10 -3.97 -1.17
N ASN A 83 12.97 -3.72 -2.15
CA ASN A 83 13.58 -2.39 -2.32
C ASN A 83 12.55 -1.35 -2.82
N ASP A 84 11.43 -1.81 -3.34
CA ASP A 84 10.39 -1.01 -3.99
C ASP A 84 9.81 0.07 -3.07
N GLU A 85 9.39 -0.29 -1.85
CA GLU A 85 8.79 0.66 -0.90
C GLU A 85 9.82 1.69 -0.39
N SER A 86 11.06 1.26 -0.15
CA SER A 86 12.16 2.15 0.26
C SER A 86 12.55 3.15 -0.82
N GLU A 87 12.35 2.82 -2.10
CA GLU A 87 12.60 3.74 -3.20
C GLU A 87 11.37 4.59 -3.56
N LEU A 88 10.15 4.06 -3.40
CA LEU A 88 8.92 4.73 -3.78
C LEU A 88 8.46 5.77 -2.75
N LEU A 89 8.46 5.45 -1.45
CA LEU A 89 7.92 6.34 -0.43
C LEU A 89 8.66 7.69 -0.33
N PRO A 90 10.01 7.75 -0.38
CA PRO A 90 10.72 9.04 -0.42
C PRO A 90 10.29 9.91 -1.60
N LYS A 91 9.98 9.30 -2.75
CA LYS A 91 9.51 10.01 -3.95
C LYS A 91 8.09 10.53 -3.79
N LEU A 92 7.22 9.76 -3.13
CA LEU A 92 5.84 10.16 -2.85
C LEU A 92 5.74 11.22 -1.74
N THR A 93 6.73 11.30 -0.86
CA THR A 93 6.69 12.14 0.36
C THR A 93 7.93 13.02 0.44
N SER A 94 8.09 13.93 -0.52
CA SER A 94 9.33 14.67 -0.82
C SER A 94 9.99 15.46 0.32
N LYS A 95 9.37 15.54 1.51
CA LYS A 95 9.87 16.26 2.70
C LYS A 95 9.81 15.42 3.99
N VAL A 96 9.38 14.16 3.91
CA VAL A 96 9.17 13.29 5.08
C VAL A 96 10.30 12.27 5.15
N PRO A 97 11.07 12.20 6.25
CA PRO A 97 12.08 11.17 6.45
C PRO A 97 11.47 9.76 6.35
N VAL A 98 12.14 8.87 5.61
CA VAL A 98 11.77 7.45 5.51
C VAL A 98 12.92 6.61 6.05
N LEU A 99 12.70 5.93 7.17
CA LEU A 99 13.72 5.12 7.83
C LEU A 99 13.40 3.62 7.68
N THR A 100 14.42 2.85 7.31
CA THR A 100 14.30 1.41 7.08
C THR A 100 15.03 0.65 8.19
N GLY A 101 14.36 -0.30 8.84
CA GLY A 101 15.07 -1.20 9.76
C GLY A 101 14.17 -2.14 10.54
N LYS A 102 14.62 -3.39 10.72
CA LYS A 102 13.92 -4.54 11.36
C LYS A 102 13.32 -4.25 12.74
N ASP A 103 13.92 -3.35 13.50
CA ASP A 103 13.44 -2.92 14.80
C ASP A 103 12.85 -1.50 14.69
N ARG A 104 11.51 -1.37 14.65
CA ARG A 104 10.84 -0.07 14.56
C ARG A 104 10.94 0.73 15.84
N VAL A 105 11.26 0.11 16.97
CA VAL A 105 11.52 0.86 18.20
C VAL A 105 12.84 1.60 18.03
N LYS A 106 13.89 0.92 17.57
CA LYS A 106 15.20 1.53 17.31
C LYS A 106 15.11 2.62 16.23
N THR A 107 14.51 2.32 15.07
CA THR A 107 14.39 3.32 14.00
C THR A 107 13.46 4.47 14.37
N GLY A 108 12.48 4.23 15.24
CA GLY A 108 11.63 5.31 15.77
C GLY A 108 12.39 6.26 16.70
N LEU A 109 13.25 5.73 17.57
CA LEU A 109 14.14 6.55 18.40
C LEU A 109 15.14 7.35 17.55
N GLU A 110 15.68 6.74 16.50
CA GLU A 110 16.55 7.41 15.54
C GLU A 110 15.83 8.55 14.81
N ALA A 111 14.57 8.35 14.38
CA ALA A 111 13.77 9.40 13.76
C ALA A 111 13.55 10.59 14.70
N ILE A 112 13.28 10.34 15.98
CA ILE A 112 13.12 11.39 16.99
C ILE A 112 14.44 12.15 17.20
N ALA A 113 15.55 11.43 17.36
CA ALA A 113 16.85 12.03 17.67
C ALA A 113 17.43 12.82 16.49
N ASN A 114 17.41 12.25 15.28
CA ASN A 114 18.13 12.78 14.12
C ASN A 114 17.26 13.65 13.21
N HIS A 115 15.95 13.44 13.22
CA HIS A 115 15.01 14.16 12.35
C HIS A 115 13.98 14.99 13.14
N LEU A 116 14.14 15.06 14.47
CA LEU A 116 13.23 15.78 15.38
C LEU A 116 11.76 15.39 15.18
N SER A 117 11.51 14.14 14.77
CA SER A 117 10.18 13.69 14.43
C SER A 117 9.28 13.64 15.66
N ASP A 118 8.12 14.29 15.59
CA ASP A 118 7.10 14.26 16.65
C ASP A 118 6.01 13.22 16.38
N THR A 119 6.01 12.65 15.17
CA THR A 119 5.01 11.69 14.71
C THR A 119 5.68 10.58 13.90
N LEU A 120 5.40 9.33 14.22
CA LEU A 120 5.94 8.17 13.51
C LEU A 120 4.82 7.39 12.84
N ILE A 121 4.94 7.21 11.53
CA ILE A 121 3.99 6.47 10.71
C ILE A 121 4.63 5.12 10.36
N LEU A 122 4.06 4.01 10.82
CA LEU A 122 4.55 2.70 10.41
C LEU A 122 3.84 2.23 9.15
N ASP A 123 4.61 1.96 8.11
CA ASP A 123 4.12 1.16 6.99
C ASP A 123 4.13 -0.32 7.39
N ASP A 124 3.01 -0.98 7.11
CA ASP A 124 2.74 -2.37 7.48
C ASP A 124 2.83 -2.66 8.99
N GLY A 125 2.38 -1.69 9.82
CA GLY A 125 2.58 -1.70 11.28
C GLY A 125 1.66 -2.60 12.10
N PHE A 126 0.53 -3.08 11.56
CA PHE A 126 -0.54 -3.69 12.36
C PHE A 126 -0.15 -4.97 13.12
N GLN A 127 0.78 -5.77 12.57
CA GLN A 127 1.35 -6.94 13.25
C GLN A 127 2.50 -6.56 14.22
N TYR A 128 3.08 -5.36 14.08
CA TYR A 128 4.25 -4.92 14.85
C TYR A 128 3.84 -4.36 16.21
N ARG A 129 3.36 -5.24 17.09
CA ARG A 129 2.81 -4.88 18.41
C ARG A 129 3.86 -4.46 19.45
N ARG A 130 5.15 -4.61 19.15
CA ARG A 130 6.27 -4.27 20.06
C ARG A 130 6.41 -2.76 20.29
N LEU A 131 5.97 -1.94 19.33
CA LEU A 131 5.90 -0.49 19.48
C LEU A 131 4.45 -0.09 19.77
N ALA A 132 4.21 0.60 20.89
CA ALA A 132 2.88 1.09 21.26
C ALA A 132 2.37 2.08 20.19
N ARG A 133 1.07 2.02 19.89
CA ARG A 133 0.40 2.86 18.88
C ARG A 133 -0.58 3.78 19.57
N ASP A 134 -0.65 5.02 19.12
CA ASP A 134 -1.71 5.97 19.49
C ASP A 134 -2.91 5.87 18.54
N LEU A 135 -2.68 5.35 17.33
CA LEU A 135 -3.72 5.10 16.33
C LEU A 135 -3.37 3.89 15.46
N ASP A 136 -4.28 2.92 15.36
CA ASP A 136 -4.20 1.78 14.43
C ASP A 136 -5.20 1.93 13.27
N ILE A 137 -4.69 2.25 12.08
CA ILE A 137 -5.46 2.32 10.83
C ILE A 137 -5.25 1.02 10.05
N VAL A 138 -6.35 0.31 9.77
CA VAL A 138 -6.33 -0.94 8.99
C VAL A 138 -6.96 -0.71 7.62
N CYS A 139 -6.14 -0.84 6.58
CA CYS A 139 -6.54 -0.79 5.18
C CYS A 139 -7.15 -2.13 4.75
N LEU A 140 -8.34 -2.08 4.17
CA LEU A 140 -9.07 -3.24 3.67
C LEU A 140 -9.42 -3.01 2.20
N ASP A 141 -8.92 -3.86 1.32
CA ASP A 141 -9.23 -3.81 -0.11
C ASP A 141 -10.69 -4.23 -0.33
N ALA A 142 -11.55 -3.32 -0.83
CA ALA A 142 -12.95 -3.61 -1.09
C ALA A 142 -13.19 -4.78 -2.06
N THR A 143 -12.26 -5.01 -2.98
CA THR A 143 -12.37 -6.06 -4.02
C THR A 143 -12.13 -7.47 -3.46
N GLY A 144 -11.41 -7.58 -2.32
CA GLY A 144 -11.04 -8.85 -1.70
C GLY A 144 -10.59 -8.70 -0.23
N PRO A 145 -11.44 -8.18 0.68
CA PRO A 145 -11.00 -7.70 2.00
C PRO A 145 -10.44 -8.78 2.93
N PHE A 146 -10.80 -10.04 2.69
CA PHE A 146 -10.35 -11.20 3.47
C PHE A 146 -9.71 -12.30 2.61
N GLY A 147 -9.39 -12.01 1.34
CA GLY A 147 -8.94 -13.04 0.39
C GLY A 147 -9.91 -14.21 0.29
N ASN A 148 -9.40 -15.43 0.43
CA ASN A 148 -10.20 -16.66 0.47
C ASN A 148 -10.69 -17.03 1.90
N GLY A 149 -10.50 -16.15 2.89
CA GLY A 149 -10.94 -16.36 4.26
C GLY A 149 -10.01 -17.23 5.13
N TRP A 150 -8.93 -17.75 4.57
CA TRP A 150 -7.98 -18.61 5.28
C TRP A 150 -6.68 -17.87 5.63
N ILE A 151 -6.04 -18.34 6.70
CA ILE A 151 -4.74 -17.86 7.14
C ILE A 151 -3.63 -18.48 6.28
N ILE A 152 -2.52 -17.75 6.13
CA ILE A 152 -1.34 -18.26 5.43
C ILE A 152 -0.85 -19.58 6.04
N PRO A 153 -0.42 -20.58 5.24
CA PRO A 153 -0.32 -20.56 3.77
C PRO A 153 -1.60 -20.99 3.02
N ALA A 154 -2.67 -21.43 3.68
CA ALA A 154 -3.91 -21.86 3.02
C ALA A 154 -4.71 -20.70 2.39
N GLY A 155 -4.43 -19.48 2.84
CA GLY A 155 -5.01 -18.27 2.28
C GLY A 155 -4.07 -17.09 2.37
N SER A 156 -4.64 -15.88 2.30
CA SER A 156 -3.86 -14.65 2.38
C SER A 156 -3.94 -13.97 3.74
N LEU A 157 -4.75 -14.42 4.70
CA LEU A 157 -4.83 -13.75 6.00
C LEU A 157 -3.53 -13.95 6.80
N ARG A 158 -2.93 -12.85 7.24
CA ARG A 158 -1.78 -12.84 8.16
C ARG A 158 -2.19 -13.05 9.61
N GLU A 159 -3.41 -12.67 9.94
CA GLU A 159 -4.03 -12.86 11.25
C GLU A 159 -5.53 -13.11 11.07
N GLY A 160 -6.15 -13.79 12.04
CA GLY A 160 -7.59 -14.02 12.02
C GLY A 160 -8.39 -12.70 12.14
N PRO A 161 -9.66 -12.66 11.67
CA PRO A 161 -10.50 -11.46 11.74
C PRO A 161 -10.66 -10.86 13.14
N GLY A 162 -10.54 -11.68 14.20
CA GLY A 162 -10.56 -11.20 15.59
C GLY A 162 -9.47 -10.18 15.92
N SER A 163 -8.34 -10.16 15.18
CA SER A 163 -7.30 -9.15 15.34
C SER A 163 -7.77 -7.74 15.00
N LEU A 164 -8.81 -7.59 14.16
CA LEU A 164 -9.39 -6.29 13.80
C LEU A 164 -10.05 -5.54 14.98
N LYS A 165 -10.28 -6.23 16.11
CA LYS A 165 -10.71 -5.60 17.37
C LYS A 165 -9.74 -4.53 17.89
N ARG A 166 -8.49 -4.55 17.41
CA ARG A 166 -7.45 -3.57 17.76
C ARG A 166 -7.49 -2.29 16.92
N ALA A 167 -8.20 -2.29 15.80
CA ALA A 167 -8.22 -1.15 14.89
C ALA A 167 -8.98 0.02 15.52
N ASP A 168 -8.48 1.24 15.34
CA ASP A 168 -9.22 2.46 15.63
C ASP A 168 -9.98 2.95 14.39
N VAL A 169 -9.42 2.65 13.21
CA VAL A 169 -10.00 3.02 11.92
C VAL A 169 -9.92 1.85 10.94
N PHE A 170 -11.04 1.53 10.30
CA PHE A 170 -11.09 0.74 9.09
C PHE A 170 -11.16 1.67 7.88
N LEU A 171 -10.11 1.66 7.06
CA LEU A 171 -10.08 2.40 5.79
C LEU A 171 -10.30 1.42 4.63
N ILE A 172 -11.50 1.46 4.05
CA ILE A 172 -11.86 0.59 2.93
C ILE A 172 -11.34 1.21 1.63
N THR A 173 -10.28 0.64 1.06
CA THR A 173 -9.62 1.13 -0.17
C THR A 173 -10.23 0.50 -1.41
N LYS A 174 -9.98 1.11 -2.59
CA LYS A 174 -10.51 0.66 -3.89
C LYS A 174 -12.04 0.53 -3.90
N SER A 175 -12.73 1.36 -3.12
CA SER A 175 -14.18 1.27 -2.94
C SER A 175 -14.95 1.49 -4.25
N ASP A 176 -14.37 2.25 -5.17
CA ASP A 176 -14.93 2.48 -6.49
C ASP A 176 -14.93 1.21 -7.35
N LEU A 177 -13.93 0.31 -7.21
CA LEU A 177 -13.79 -0.89 -8.04
C LEU A 177 -14.83 -1.99 -7.76
N VAL A 178 -15.69 -1.78 -6.76
CA VAL A 178 -16.80 -2.67 -6.43
C VAL A 178 -18.11 -2.05 -6.93
N SER A 179 -18.67 -2.61 -8.00
CA SER A 179 -19.94 -2.15 -8.58
C SER A 179 -21.17 -2.53 -7.73
N ASP A 180 -21.10 -3.64 -7.00
CA ASP A 180 -22.19 -4.08 -6.11
C ASP A 180 -22.19 -3.34 -4.76
N LYS A 181 -23.11 -2.39 -4.59
CA LYS A 181 -23.30 -1.64 -3.34
C LYS A 181 -23.62 -2.55 -2.15
N ASN A 182 -24.37 -3.64 -2.36
CA ASN A 182 -24.74 -4.57 -1.29
C ASN A 182 -23.50 -5.25 -0.72
N ARG A 183 -22.47 -5.51 -1.54
CA ARG A 183 -21.21 -6.10 -1.09
C ARG A 183 -20.45 -5.16 -0.15
N LEU A 184 -20.40 -3.87 -0.44
CA LEU A 184 -19.77 -2.88 0.44
C LEU A 184 -20.52 -2.74 1.76
N GLU A 185 -21.85 -2.71 1.72
CA GLU A 185 -22.67 -2.64 2.95
C GLU A 185 -22.51 -3.88 3.83
N LYS A 186 -22.46 -5.08 3.22
CA LYS A 186 -22.16 -6.33 3.94
C LYS A 186 -20.77 -6.27 4.60
N LEU A 187 -19.77 -5.72 3.91
CA LEU A 187 -18.44 -5.52 4.48
C LEU A 187 -18.49 -4.57 5.69
N GLU A 188 -19.14 -3.41 5.56
CA GLU A 188 -19.30 -2.45 6.67
C GLU A 188 -19.99 -3.10 7.89
N LYS A 189 -21.09 -3.84 7.67
CA LYS A 189 -21.81 -4.56 8.73
C LYS A 189 -20.91 -5.58 9.42
N LYS A 190 -20.14 -6.35 8.65
CA LYS A 190 -19.18 -7.33 9.20
C LYS A 190 -18.09 -6.65 10.03
N LEU A 191 -17.56 -5.52 9.59
CA LEU A 191 -16.53 -4.78 10.33
C LEU A 191 -17.08 -4.19 11.64
N LYS A 192 -18.29 -3.63 11.60
CA LYS A 192 -18.98 -3.15 12.81
C LYS A 192 -19.23 -4.27 13.81
N ALA A 193 -19.63 -5.45 13.34
CA ALA A 193 -19.82 -6.61 14.20
C ALA A 193 -18.52 -7.07 14.89
N ILE A 194 -17.36 -6.91 14.21
CA ILE A 194 -16.06 -7.25 14.79
C ILE A 194 -15.59 -6.19 15.79
N ASN A 195 -15.70 -4.91 15.43
CA ASN A 195 -15.30 -3.79 16.27
C ASN A 195 -16.26 -2.60 16.11
N PRO A 196 -17.25 -2.45 17.00
CA PRO A 196 -18.23 -1.36 16.94
C PRO A 196 -17.64 0.03 17.19
N ARG A 197 -16.47 0.12 17.82
CA ARG A 197 -15.82 1.39 18.20
C ARG A 197 -14.96 1.98 17.09
N ALA A 198 -14.49 1.15 16.16
CA ALA A 198 -13.65 1.59 15.06
C ALA A 198 -14.44 2.47 14.09
N LEU A 199 -13.83 3.60 13.70
CA LEU A 199 -14.36 4.43 12.63
C LEU A 199 -14.27 3.66 11.30
N ILE A 200 -15.30 3.73 10.46
CA ILE A 200 -15.24 3.22 9.09
C ILE A 200 -15.22 4.40 8.13
N ALA A 201 -14.20 4.46 7.29
CA ALA A 201 -14.07 5.41 6.18
C ALA A 201 -13.84 4.66 4.86
N LYS A 202 -14.18 5.29 3.74
CA LYS A 202 -13.94 4.74 2.39
C LYS A 202 -13.00 5.63 1.61
N ALA A 203 -12.06 5.00 0.91
CA ALA A 203 -11.13 5.68 0.04
C ALA A 203 -11.07 5.03 -1.35
N ILE A 204 -10.65 5.85 -2.31
CA ILE A 204 -10.37 5.46 -3.69
C ILE A 204 -8.95 5.89 -4.05
N HIS A 205 -8.39 5.27 -5.09
CA HIS A 205 -7.17 5.75 -5.73
C HIS A 205 -7.59 6.44 -7.02
N ARG A 206 -7.78 7.76 -6.96
CA ARG A 206 -8.21 8.55 -8.12
C ARG A 206 -7.05 8.67 -9.12
N PRO A 207 -7.19 8.18 -10.35
CA PRO A 207 -6.22 8.41 -11.41
C PRO A 207 -6.19 9.90 -11.74
N LEU A 208 -5.00 10.49 -11.83
CA LEU A 208 -4.85 11.92 -12.15
C LEU A 208 -4.37 12.12 -13.58
N TYR A 209 -3.20 11.58 -13.90
CA TYR A 209 -2.54 11.71 -15.20
C TYR A 209 -1.52 10.60 -15.39
N PHE A 210 -1.01 10.45 -16.61
CA PHE A 210 0.15 9.61 -16.87
C PHE A 210 1.40 10.48 -16.89
N TYR A 211 2.55 9.92 -16.55
CA TYR A 211 3.80 10.63 -16.67
C TYR A 211 4.96 9.74 -17.05
N ARG A 212 5.97 10.34 -17.67
CA ARG A 212 7.21 9.70 -18.09
C ARG A 212 8.39 10.44 -17.47
N PHE A 213 9.41 9.71 -17.05
CA PHE A 213 10.66 10.31 -16.56
C PHE A 213 11.49 10.83 -17.74
N ALA A 214 11.97 12.07 -17.68
CA ALA A 214 12.68 12.73 -18.77
C ALA A 214 14.15 12.29 -18.93
N SER A 215 14.81 11.80 -17.88
CA SER A 215 16.22 11.38 -17.92
C SER A 215 16.44 9.97 -17.36
N ASN A 216 17.49 9.29 -17.85
CA ASN A 216 17.97 8.01 -17.30
C ASN A 216 18.75 8.22 -16.00
N ASP A 217 19.13 9.46 -15.72
CA ASP A 217 19.88 9.81 -14.54
C ASP A 217 19.00 9.70 -13.30
N LEU A 218 19.58 8.95 -12.38
CA LEU A 218 19.15 8.68 -11.03
C LEU A 218 18.30 9.83 -10.47
N ILE A 219 17.07 9.46 -10.09
CA ILE A 219 16.36 9.95 -8.91
C ILE A 219 17.33 10.76 -8.04
N PRO A 220 17.19 12.10 -7.92
CA PRO A 220 18.23 12.91 -7.31
C PRO A 220 18.48 12.45 -5.88
N ASP A 221 19.76 12.20 -5.54
CA ASP A 221 20.23 12.18 -4.16
C ASP A 221 20.09 13.60 -3.61
N ARG A 222 18.94 13.89 -3.00
CA ARG A 222 18.61 15.20 -2.43
C ARG A 222 19.27 15.46 -1.07
N ARG A 223 20.35 14.73 -0.72
CA ARG A 223 21.25 15.14 0.38
C ARG A 223 21.93 16.49 0.13
N SER A 224 21.89 17.01 -1.10
CA SER A 224 22.55 18.24 -1.52
C SER A 224 21.71 19.53 -1.41
N GLY A 225 20.47 19.49 -0.91
CA GLY A 225 19.70 20.72 -0.61
C GLY A 225 19.29 21.56 -1.84
N ILE A 226 19.42 21.04 -3.06
CA ILE A 226 18.96 21.72 -4.28
C ILE A 226 17.55 21.21 -4.62
N GLU A 227 16.58 22.14 -4.70
CA GLU A 227 15.25 21.89 -5.27
C GLU A 227 15.35 21.71 -6.80
N SER A 228 15.97 20.63 -7.28
CA SER A 228 15.83 20.24 -8.68
C SER A 228 14.55 19.43 -8.83
N GLY A 229 13.52 20.08 -9.37
CA GLY A 229 12.27 19.42 -9.78
C GLY A 229 12.59 18.23 -10.68
N ILE A 230 12.00 17.07 -10.39
CA ILE A 230 12.05 15.95 -11.33
C ILE A 230 11.35 16.45 -12.59
N GLU A 231 12.06 16.58 -13.72
CA GLU A 231 11.41 16.82 -15.00
C GLU A 231 10.69 15.54 -15.41
N PHE A 232 9.37 15.61 -15.43
CA PHE A 232 8.52 14.54 -15.95
C PHE A 232 7.56 15.13 -16.97
N GLU A 233 7.42 14.42 -18.09
CA GLU A 233 6.44 14.74 -19.10
C GLU A 233 5.09 14.23 -18.62
N LYS A 234 4.12 15.14 -18.41
CA LYS A 234 2.74 14.77 -18.09
C LYS A 234 1.99 14.49 -19.39
N VAL A 235 1.29 13.36 -19.44
CA VAL A 235 0.41 12.96 -20.52
C VAL A 235 -1.02 12.86 -19.99
N ASN A 236 -1.94 13.61 -20.59
CA ASN A 236 -3.33 13.58 -20.15
C ASN A 236 -4.01 12.29 -20.61
N ILE A 237 -5.02 11.86 -19.86
CA ILE A 237 -5.80 10.66 -20.15
C ILE A 237 -6.45 10.75 -21.54
N GLY A 238 -6.88 11.95 -21.94
CA GLY A 238 -7.49 12.20 -23.25
C GLY A 238 -6.59 11.87 -24.44
N GLU A 239 -5.28 12.05 -24.30
CA GLU A 239 -4.29 11.81 -25.36
C GLU A 239 -4.14 10.31 -25.68
N LEU A 240 -4.53 9.44 -24.75
CA LEU A 240 -4.43 7.99 -24.88
C LEU A 240 -5.73 7.32 -25.36
N GLN A 241 -6.84 8.05 -25.49
CA GLN A 241 -8.16 7.48 -25.83
C GLN A 241 -8.21 6.75 -27.18
N LYS A 242 -7.39 7.17 -28.14
CA LYS A 242 -7.32 6.57 -29.48
C LYS A 242 -6.25 5.49 -29.61
N LYS A 243 -5.45 5.27 -28.55
CA LYS A 243 -4.33 4.32 -28.57
C LYS A 243 -4.75 2.96 -28.02
N GLU A 244 -4.12 1.92 -28.54
CA GLU A 244 -4.09 0.61 -27.89
C GLU A 244 -2.86 0.49 -27.01
N LEU A 245 -3.06 -0.01 -25.79
CA LEU A 245 -2.06 0.09 -24.73
C LEU A 245 -1.55 -1.29 -24.30
N VAL A 246 -0.27 -1.35 -23.96
CA VAL A 246 0.32 -2.47 -23.24
C VAL A 246 0.41 -2.11 -21.76
N LEU A 247 -0.12 -2.95 -20.89
CA LEU A 247 0.05 -2.83 -19.43
C LEU A 247 1.18 -3.72 -18.96
N VAL A 248 1.96 -3.24 -18.01
CA VAL A 248 2.99 -4.00 -17.31
C VAL A 248 2.82 -3.78 -15.82
N SER A 249 2.67 -4.84 -15.04
CA SER A 249 2.57 -4.72 -13.58
C SER A 249 3.21 -5.88 -12.82
N ALA A 250 3.80 -5.55 -11.68
CA ALA A 250 4.35 -6.49 -10.69
C ALA A 250 3.85 -6.12 -9.28
N ILE A 251 2.52 -6.01 -9.16
CA ILE A 251 1.81 -5.63 -7.93
C ILE A 251 0.88 -6.75 -7.46
N GLY A 252 0.51 -6.76 -6.18
CA GLY A 252 -0.37 -7.77 -5.61
C GLY A 252 -1.84 -7.76 -6.07
N SER A 253 -2.24 -6.87 -7.00
CA SER A 253 -3.59 -6.89 -7.59
C SER A 253 -3.60 -6.34 -9.03
N PRO A 254 -3.03 -7.07 -10.01
CA PRO A 254 -2.96 -6.64 -11.41
C PRO A 254 -4.34 -6.35 -12.01
N GLU A 255 -5.36 -7.12 -11.63
CA GLU A 255 -6.73 -6.97 -12.13
C GLU A 255 -7.36 -5.64 -11.70
N CYS A 256 -6.96 -5.11 -10.53
CA CYS A 256 -7.41 -3.79 -10.09
C CYS A 256 -6.81 -2.67 -10.95
N PHE A 257 -5.54 -2.82 -11.34
CA PHE A 257 -4.87 -1.87 -12.23
C PHE A 257 -5.52 -1.89 -13.62
N GLU A 258 -5.77 -3.08 -14.17
CA GLU A 258 -6.49 -3.26 -15.43
C GLU A 258 -7.88 -2.62 -15.41
N LYS A 259 -8.69 -2.89 -14.37
CA LYS A 259 -10.01 -2.27 -14.18
C LYS A 259 -9.94 -0.75 -14.10
N THR A 260 -8.88 -0.22 -13.49
CA THR A 260 -8.67 1.24 -13.39
C THR A 260 -8.47 1.83 -14.78
N ILE A 261 -7.60 1.24 -15.60
CA ILE A 261 -7.33 1.68 -16.98
C ILE A 261 -8.59 1.58 -17.85
N LEU A 262 -9.33 0.48 -17.78
CA LEU A 262 -10.59 0.31 -18.53
C LEU A 262 -11.64 1.36 -18.17
N ARG A 263 -11.74 1.74 -16.88
CA ARG A 263 -12.66 2.80 -16.42
C ARG A 263 -12.29 4.19 -16.90
N LEU A 264 -11.04 4.42 -17.27
CA LEU A 264 -10.62 5.64 -17.93
C LEU A 264 -11.03 5.67 -19.41
N GLY A 265 -11.70 4.63 -19.93
CA GLY A 265 -12.10 4.51 -21.33
C GLY A 265 -10.97 4.05 -22.26
N LEU A 266 -9.84 3.64 -21.69
CA LEU A 266 -8.64 3.29 -22.46
C LEU A 266 -8.67 1.83 -22.92
N LYS A 267 -8.16 1.57 -24.13
CA LYS A 267 -8.13 0.24 -24.74
C LYS A 267 -6.84 -0.49 -24.39
N ILE A 268 -6.98 -1.72 -23.89
CA ILE A 268 -5.85 -2.57 -23.52
C ILE A 268 -5.70 -3.67 -24.57
N ASN A 269 -4.53 -3.73 -25.19
CA ASN A 269 -4.17 -4.80 -26.12
C ASN A 269 -3.60 -6.01 -25.38
N LYS A 270 -2.68 -5.76 -24.44
CA LYS A 270 -2.03 -6.81 -23.64
C LYS A 270 -1.70 -6.34 -22.24
N HIS A 271 -1.81 -7.24 -21.27
CA HIS A 271 -1.29 -7.05 -19.92
C HIS A 271 -0.21 -8.09 -19.61
N PHE A 272 1.03 -7.65 -19.42
CA PHE A 272 2.12 -8.45 -18.87
C PHE A 272 2.06 -8.41 -17.35
N ILE A 273 1.70 -9.54 -16.76
CA ILE A 273 1.55 -9.70 -15.32
C ILE A 273 2.75 -10.46 -14.78
N PHE A 274 3.51 -9.81 -13.90
CA PHE A 274 4.62 -10.39 -13.17
C PHE A 274 4.25 -10.62 -11.70
N ARG A 275 5.08 -11.38 -10.98
CA ARG A 275 4.87 -11.63 -9.55
C ARG A 275 5.00 -10.32 -8.77
N ASP A 276 4.30 -10.18 -7.64
CA ASP A 276 4.44 -8.98 -6.79
C ASP A 276 5.90 -8.82 -6.35
N HIS A 277 6.42 -7.59 -6.39
CA HIS A 277 7.84 -7.26 -6.16
C HIS A 277 8.83 -7.87 -7.17
N HIS A 278 8.38 -8.26 -8.38
CA HIS A 278 9.27 -8.73 -9.43
C HIS A 278 10.36 -7.69 -9.77
N LEU A 279 11.60 -8.16 -9.87
CA LEU A 279 12.72 -7.40 -10.41
C LEU A 279 12.82 -7.66 -11.90
N TYR A 280 12.55 -6.65 -12.72
CA TYR A 280 12.56 -6.78 -14.16
C TYR A 280 13.96 -7.09 -14.69
N THR A 281 14.07 -8.20 -15.42
CA THR A 281 15.29 -8.63 -16.10
C THR A 281 15.37 -8.02 -17.50
N LYS A 282 16.57 -8.06 -18.12
CA LYS A 282 16.74 -7.67 -19.52
C LYS A 282 15.82 -8.47 -20.45
N ASN A 283 15.64 -9.76 -20.16
CA ASN A 283 14.75 -10.62 -20.95
C ASN A 283 13.28 -10.20 -20.85
N ASP A 284 12.81 -9.79 -19.65
CA ASP A 284 11.46 -9.27 -19.49
C ASP A 284 11.24 -8.01 -20.34
N ILE A 285 12.22 -7.11 -20.34
CA ILE A 285 12.20 -5.88 -21.14
C ILE A 285 12.15 -6.22 -22.64
N THR A 286 13.02 -7.12 -23.10
CA THR A 286 13.05 -7.58 -24.51
C THR A 286 11.72 -8.19 -24.92
N GLN A 287 11.11 -9.04 -24.09
CA GLN A 287 9.80 -9.63 -24.37
C GLN A 287 8.69 -8.57 -24.53
N ILE A 288 8.69 -7.54 -23.69
CA ILE A 288 7.74 -6.42 -23.80
C ILE A 288 7.99 -5.64 -25.09
N GLU A 289 9.24 -5.30 -25.39
CA GLU A 289 9.61 -4.53 -26.58
C GLU A 289 9.30 -5.27 -27.88
N ASP A 290 9.59 -6.57 -27.96
CA ASP A 290 9.32 -7.40 -29.14
C ASP A 290 7.82 -7.53 -29.40
N TYR A 291 7.02 -7.65 -28.34
CA TYR A 291 5.56 -7.64 -28.47
C TYR A 291 5.04 -6.28 -28.99
N CYS A 292 5.58 -5.18 -28.47
CA CYS A 292 5.21 -3.84 -28.92
C CYS A 292 5.56 -3.63 -30.40
N LYS A 293 6.78 -4.00 -30.82
CA LYS A 293 7.22 -3.92 -32.23
C LYS A 293 6.33 -4.76 -33.15
N LYS A 294 6.07 -6.02 -32.78
CA LYS A 294 5.26 -6.94 -33.58
C LYS A 294 3.83 -6.44 -33.83
N ASN A 295 3.23 -5.77 -32.83
CA ASN A 295 1.85 -5.28 -32.90
C ASN A 295 1.76 -3.78 -33.20
N GLN A 296 2.89 -3.12 -33.54
CA GLN A 296 2.96 -1.67 -33.83
C GLN A 296 2.39 -0.80 -32.69
N LEU A 297 2.66 -1.19 -31.44
CA LEU A 297 2.23 -0.47 -30.24
C LEU A 297 3.37 0.41 -29.72
N ASP A 298 3.07 1.67 -29.43
CA ASP A 298 4.05 2.67 -28.98
C ASP A 298 3.90 3.05 -27.49
N THR A 299 2.84 2.58 -26.84
CA THR A 299 2.44 3.05 -25.52
C THR A 299 2.36 1.90 -24.51
N VAL A 300 3.29 1.93 -23.55
CA VAL A 300 3.35 0.98 -22.43
C VAL A 300 3.07 1.72 -21.13
N ILE A 301 2.08 1.25 -20.37
CA ILE A 301 1.67 1.83 -19.09
C ILE A 301 2.04 0.90 -17.93
N VAL A 302 2.60 1.49 -16.88
CA VAL A 302 3.06 0.82 -15.65
C VAL A 302 2.45 1.48 -14.41
N THR A 303 2.53 0.78 -13.28
CA THR A 303 2.23 1.37 -11.97
C THR A 303 3.39 2.26 -11.49
N GLU A 304 3.16 3.19 -10.55
CA GLU A 304 4.26 3.99 -9.97
C GLU A 304 5.34 3.10 -9.32
N LYS A 305 4.94 1.97 -8.72
CA LYS A 305 5.86 1.00 -8.10
C LYS A 305 6.77 0.35 -9.14
N ASP A 306 6.22 0.01 -10.30
CA ASP A 306 6.95 -0.66 -11.37
C ASP A 306 7.80 0.30 -12.20
N ALA A 307 7.36 1.55 -12.36
CA ALA A 307 8.13 2.59 -13.00
C ALA A 307 9.47 2.84 -12.32
N VAL A 308 9.51 2.76 -10.98
CA VAL A 308 10.74 2.89 -10.19
C VAL A 308 11.73 1.76 -10.49
N LYS A 309 11.25 0.55 -10.74
CA LYS A 309 12.07 -0.64 -11.02
C LYS A 309 12.56 -0.70 -12.46
N LEU A 310 11.73 -0.29 -13.40
CA LEU A 310 12.03 -0.33 -14.84
C LEU A 310 13.02 0.76 -15.29
N LYS A 311 13.29 1.77 -14.45
CA LYS A 311 14.34 2.80 -14.63
C LYS A 311 14.49 3.27 -16.09
N GLY A 312 13.37 3.60 -16.75
CA GLY A 312 13.35 3.80 -18.19
C GLY A 312 12.40 4.90 -18.63
N GLN A 313 12.91 5.76 -19.53
CA GLN A 313 12.17 6.85 -20.17
C GLN A 313 11.04 6.38 -21.08
N LYS A 314 10.89 5.08 -21.38
CA LYS A 314 9.89 4.61 -22.36
C LYS A 314 8.49 4.46 -21.78
N TYR A 315 8.37 4.19 -20.48
CA TYR A 315 7.13 3.77 -19.85
C TYR A 315 6.33 4.94 -19.28
N LEU A 316 5.02 4.92 -19.45
CA LEU A 316 4.09 5.84 -18.79
C LEU A 316 3.65 5.27 -17.45
N ALA A 317 3.97 5.96 -16.36
CA ALA A 317 3.47 5.63 -15.04
C ALA A 317 2.11 6.28 -14.80
N LEU A 318 1.13 5.53 -14.29
CA LEU A 318 -0.15 6.11 -13.87
C LEU A 318 0.00 6.79 -12.50
N LYS A 319 -0.15 8.11 -12.46
CA LYS A 319 -0.22 8.85 -11.19
C LYS A 319 -1.58 8.66 -10.55
N VAL A 320 -1.60 8.17 -9.31
CA VAL A 320 -2.81 8.06 -8.49
C VAL A 320 -2.72 8.92 -7.24
N ARG A 321 -3.87 9.40 -6.77
CA ARG A 321 -3.99 10.09 -5.49
C ARG A 321 -5.03 9.38 -4.62
N LEU A 322 -4.71 9.17 -3.35
CA LEU A 322 -5.70 8.70 -2.39
C LEU A 322 -6.72 9.81 -2.12
N GLU A 323 -8.00 9.46 -2.12
CA GLU A 323 -9.09 10.36 -1.75
C GLU A 323 -10.07 9.63 -0.84
N ILE A 324 -10.42 10.24 0.29
CA ILE A 324 -11.45 9.71 1.19
C ILE A 324 -12.80 10.22 0.69
N ILE A 325 -13.67 9.29 0.31
CA ILE A 325 -14.97 9.60 -0.33
C ILE A 325 -16.16 9.43 0.63
N LYS A 326 -15.94 8.89 1.83
CA LYS A 326 -16.98 8.72 2.86
C LYS A 326 -16.36 8.82 4.24
N ASN A 327 -17.00 9.61 5.12
CA ASN A 327 -16.62 9.84 6.51
C ASN A 327 -15.22 10.45 6.66
N GLU A 328 -14.94 11.46 5.83
CA GLU A 328 -13.66 12.17 5.80
C GLU A 328 -13.41 12.96 7.10
N ASP A 329 -14.39 13.74 7.56
CA ASP A 329 -14.27 14.49 8.81
C ASP A 329 -14.00 13.58 10.01
N GLY A 330 -14.71 12.44 10.09
CA GLY A 330 -14.48 11.44 11.11
C GLY A 330 -13.07 10.86 11.07
N PHE A 331 -12.52 10.65 9.86
CA PHE A 331 -11.14 10.20 9.68
C PHE A 331 -10.14 11.24 10.18
N TYR A 332 -10.30 12.51 9.79
CA TYR A 332 -9.44 13.59 10.28
C TYR A 332 -9.51 13.78 11.78
N ASN A 333 -10.73 13.72 12.35
CA ASN A 333 -10.93 13.83 13.80
C ASN A 333 -10.22 12.71 14.56
N ARG A 334 -10.25 11.47 14.06
CA ARG A 334 -9.48 10.36 14.64
C ARG A 334 -7.98 10.53 14.46
N LEU A 335 -7.54 10.95 13.26
CA LEU A 335 -6.12 11.13 12.95
C LEU A 335 -5.45 12.20 13.81
N PHE A 336 -6.10 13.36 13.98
CA PHE A 336 -5.54 14.48 14.73
C PHE A 336 -5.94 14.50 16.21
N GLY A 337 -6.98 13.75 16.60
CA GLY A 337 -7.38 13.62 18.00
C GLY A 337 -6.27 13.06 18.90
N ILE A 338 -5.31 12.32 18.34
CA ILE A 338 -4.18 11.77 19.11
C ILE A 338 -3.23 12.83 19.68
N TYR A 339 -3.27 14.08 19.19
CA TYR A 339 -2.43 15.16 19.72
C TYR A 339 -3.07 15.91 20.89
N ASN A 340 -4.34 15.65 21.16
CA ASN A 340 -5.09 16.31 22.23
C ASN A 340 -5.09 15.49 23.53
N SER A 341 -4.37 14.36 23.56
CA SER A 341 -4.35 13.36 24.62
C SER A 341 -3.02 13.18 25.32
#